data_AF-A0A6G0NN48-F1
#
_entry.id   AF-A0A6G0NN48-F1
#
_cell.length_a   1.000
_cell.length_b   1.000
_cell.length_c   1.000
_cell.angle_alpha   90.00
_cell.angle_beta   90.00
_cell.angle_gamma   90.00
#
_symmetry.space_group_name_H-M   'P 1'
#
loop_
_entity.id
_entity.type
_entity.pdbx_description
1 polymer ?
#
loop_
_entity_poly.entity_id
_entity_poly.type
_entity_poly.pdbx_seq_one_letter_code
_entity_poly.pdbx_strand_id
1 'polypeptide(L)'
;MACYVRDEHSEWLEGYISGKKDAFTANQSFLRLLRRFAYRHGFVQRTPHGLKEKLEDLEAVQAEFARVFKAKVAVAFCPSVYLLHRIGDIKTH
;
A
#
# COMPACT_ATOMS: atom_id res chain seq x y z
N MET A 1 -10.12 -0.86 -13.48
CA MET A 1 -11.52 -0.39 -13.34
C MET A 1 -12.43 -0.96 -14.41
N ALA A 2 -12.18 -0.74 -15.71
CA ALA A 2 -13.07 -1.28 -16.76
C ALA A 2 -13.15 -2.82 -16.78
N CYS A 3 -12.03 -3.53 -16.59
CA CYS A 3 -12.03 -5.00 -16.47
C CYS A 3 -12.81 -5.44 -15.23
N TYR A 4 -12.50 -4.88 -14.05
CA TYR A 4 -13.24 -5.15 -12.81
C TYR A 4 -14.78 -5.04 -12.96
N VAL A 5 -15.28 -3.98 -13.61
CA VAL A 5 -16.72 -3.83 -13.83
C VAL A 5 -17.27 -4.86 -14.84
N ARG A 6 -16.49 -5.25 -15.85
CA ARG A 6 -16.89 -6.31 -16.78
C ARG A 6 -16.90 -7.69 -16.13
N ASP A 7 -15.97 -7.94 -15.22
CA ASP A 7 -15.74 -9.27 -14.64
C ASP A 7 -16.66 -9.51 -13.42
N GLU A 8 -16.84 -8.49 -12.57
CA GLU A 8 -17.62 -8.60 -11.32
C GLU A 8 -19.05 -8.06 -11.43
N HIS A 9 -19.34 -7.23 -12.44
CA HIS A 9 -20.62 -6.53 -12.60
C HIS A 9 -21.15 -6.58 -14.04
N SER A 10 -21.00 -7.74 -14.69
CA SER A 10 -21.44 -7.98 -16.06
C SER A 10 -22.94 -7.73 -16.27
N GLU A 11 -23.81 -8.23 -15.39
CA GLU A 11 -25.27 -8.05 -15.49
C GLU A 11 -25.67 -6.57 -15.45
N TRP A 12 -25.06 -5.81 -14.55
CA TRP A 12 -25.28 -4.36 -14.47
C TRP A 12 -24.79 -3.67 -15.75
N LEU A 13 -23.64 -4.09 -16.28
CA LEU A 13 -23.07 -3.52 -17.50
C LEU A 13 -23.95 -3.81 -18.72
N GLU A 14 -24.49 -5.02 -18.84
CA GLU A 14 -25.43 -5.41 -19.89
C GLU A 14 -26.71 -4.57 -19.83
N GLY A 15 -27.30 -4.42 -18.65
CA GLY A 15 -28.45 -3.54 -18.43
C GLY A 15 -28.15 -2.07 -18.74
N TYR A 16 -26.93 -1.61 -18.46
CA TYR A 16 -26.50 -0.24 -18.76
C TYR A 16 -26.26 0.00 -20.27
N ILE A 17 -25.86 -1.04 -21.02
CA ILE A 17 -25.59 -0.95 -22.45
C ILE A 17 -26.85 -1.17 -23.28
N SER A 18 -27.81 -1.96 -22.80
CA SER A 18 -29.02 -2.38 -23.54
C SER A 18 -29.87 -1.22 -24.07
N GLY A 19 -29.89 -0.08 -23.36
CA GLY A 19 -30.65 1.11 -23.74
C GLY A 19 -29.94 2.04 -24.75
N LYS A 20 -28.78 1.66 -25.29
CA LYS A 20 -27.96 2.55 -26.13
C LYS A 20 -28.03 2.16 -27.61
N LYS A 21 -27.98 3.20 -28.45
CA LYS A 21 -28.18 3.11 -29.90
C LYS A 21 -27.19 2.18 -30.62
N ASP A 22 -25.94 2.18 -30.19
CA ASP A 22 -24.87 1.39 -30.80
C ASP A 22 -23.77 1.05 -29.79
N ALA A 23 -23.06 -0.04 -30.04
CA ALA A 23 -22.02 -0.56 -29.15
C ALA A 23 -20.83 0.41 -28.96
N PHE A 24 -20.50 1.19 -29.98
CA PHE A 24 -19.40 2.16 -29.90
C PHE A 24 -19.75 3.31 -28.94
N THR A 25 -20.92 3.92 -29.12
CA THR A 25 -21.49 4.94 -28.24
C THR A 25 -21.67 4.40 -26.82
N ALA A 26 -22.08 3.12 -26.69
CA ALA A 26 -22.20 2.47 -25.40
C ALA A 26 -20.88 2.35 -24.66
N ASN A 27 -19.84 1.91 -25.34
CA ASN A 27 -18.50 1.80 -24.77
C ASN A 27 -17.90 3.18 -24.45
N GLN A 28 -18.05 4.17 -25.34
CA GLN A 28 -17.56 5.54 -25.10
C GLN A 28 -18.22 6.20 -23.89
N SER A 29 -19.55 6.08 -23.77
CA SER A 29 -20.29 6.60 -22.61
C SER A 29 -19.93 5.87 -21.32
N PHE A 30 -19.69 4.55 -21.39
CA PHE A 30 -19.21 3.76 -20.26
C PHE A 30 -17.82 4.20 -19.79
N LEU A 31 -16.86 4.35 -20.70
CA LEU A 31 -15.52 4.85 -20.36
C LEU A 31 -15.57 6.26 -19.74
N ARG A 32 -16.45 7.14 -20.23
CA ARG A 32 -16.66 8.47 -19.64
C ARG A 32 -17.21 8.39 -18.22
N LEU A 33 -18.13 7.47 -17.94
CA LEU A 33 -18.66 7.24 -16.60
C LEU A 33 -17.55 6.79 -15.64
N LEU A 34 -16.75 5.80 -16.05
CA LEU A 34 -15.63 5.30 -15.23
C LEU A 34 -14.58 6.38 -14.94
N ARG A 35 -14.27 7.23 -15.93
CA ARG A 35 -13.35 8.37 -15.72
C ARG A 35 -13.90 9.38 -14.71
N ARG A 36 -15.20 9.71 -14.78
CA ARG A 36 -15.86 10.61 -13.82
C ARG A 36 -15.88 10.03 -12.41
N PHE A 37 -16.21 8.76 -12.29
CA PHE A 37 -16.17 8.04 -11.02
C PHE A 37 -14.76 8.05 -10.42
N ALA A 38 -13.75 7.71 -11.24
CA ALA A 38 -12.37 7.71 -10.81
C ALA A 38 -11.89 9.08 -10.33
N TYR A 39 -12.24 10.14 -11.06
CA TYR A 39 -11.92 11.52 -10.68
C TYR A 39 -12.59 11.93 -9.37
N ARG A 40 -13.88 11.63 -9.19
CA ARG A 40 -14.65 12.01 -8.00
C ARG A 40 -14.15 11.33 -6.72
N HIS A 41 -13.78 10.05 -6.82
CA HIS A 41 -13.36 9.26 -5.67
C HIS A 41 -11.84 9.21 -5.48
N GLY A 42 -11.09 10.00 -6.24
CA GLY A 42 -9.63 10.06 -6.09
C GLY A 42 -8.89 8.81 -6.58
N PHE A 43 -9.53 7.95 -7.39
CA PHE A 43 -8.85 6.87 -8.13
C PHE A 43 -8.05 7.42 -9.33
N VAL A 44 -7.52 8.63 -9.19
CA VAL A 44 -6.51 9.14 -10.11
C VAL A 44 -5.26 8.33 -9.80
N GLN A 45 -4.80 7.52 -10.76
CA GLN A 45 -3.44 7.00 -10.72
C GLN A 45 -2.56 8.20 -10.39
N ARG A 46 -1.89 8.18 -9.23
CA ARG A 46 -0.82 9.13 -8.99
C ARG A 46 0.07 9.03 -10.21
N THR A 47 0.14 10.10 -11.00
CA THR A 47 1.18 10.22 -12.01
C THR A 47 2.45 9.83 -11.29
N PRO A 48 3.19 8.79 -11.71
CA PRO A 48 4.45 8.47 -11.09
C PRO A 48 5.29 9.73 -11.27
N HIS A 49 5.34 10.55 -10.21
CA HIS A 49 6.16 11.73 -10.21
C HIS A 49 7.56 11.16 -10.39
N GLY A 50 8.26 11.58 -11.45
CA GLY A 50 9.53 11.01 -11.91
C GLY A 50 10.69 11.05 -10.91
N LEU A 51 10.42 11.23 -9.62
CA LEU A 51 11.33 10.91 -8.53
C LEU A 51 11.31 9.40 -8.27
N LYS A 52 11.66 8.62 -9.29
CA LYS A 52 12.19 7.28 -9.05
C LYS A 52 13.61 7.50 -8.59
N GLU A 53 13.82 7.65 -7.28
CA GLU A 53 15.17 7.45 -6.75
C GLU A 53 15.64 6.07 -7.17
N LYS A 54 16.94 5.95 -7.49
CA LYS A 54 17.47 4.66 -7.95
C LYS A 54 17.27 3.65 -6.84
N LEU A 55 16.98 2.40 -7.21
CA LEU A 55 16.81 1.32 -6.24
C LEU A 55 18.02 1.22 -5.30
N GLU A 56 19.22 1.47 -5.83
CA GLU A 56 20.49 1.56 -5.11
C GLU A 56 20.46 2.59 -3.97
N ASP A 57 19.90 3.78 -4.22
CA ASP A 57 19.79 4.84 -3.22
C ASP A 57 18.80 4.45 -2.11
N LEU A 58 17.70 3.79 -2.48
CA LEU A 58 16.70 3.29 -1.52
C LEU A 58 17.25 2.16 -0.64
N GLU A 59 18.04 1.24 -1.21
CA GLU A 59 18.71 0.17 -0.47
C GLU A 59 19.73 0.72 0.53
N ALA A 60 20.49 1.74 0.14
CA ALA A 60 21.43 2.43 1.03
C ALA A 60 20.71 3.12 2.19
N VAL A 61 19.61 3.82 1.92
CA VAL A 61 18.77 4.47 2.94
C VAL A 61 18.17 3.43 3.89
N GLN A 62 17.68 2.30 3.36
CA GLN A 62 17.13 1.21 4.16
C GLN A 62 18.20 0.56 5.06
N ALA A 63 19.40 0.30 4.53
CA ALA A 63 20.50 -0.29 5.28
C ALA A 63 20.97 0.63 6.42
N GLU A 64 21.09 1.92 6.14
CA GLU A 64 21.50 2.92 7.15
C GLU A 64 20.43 3.08 8.24
N PHE A 65 19.16 3.15 7.87
CA PHE A 65 18.05 3.16 8.83
C PHE A 65 18.06 1.89 9.69
N ALA A 66 18.20 0.71 9.08
CA ALA A 66 18.24 -0.56 9.80
C ALA A 66 19.42 -0.64 10.77
N ARG A 67 20.59 -0.12 10.39
CA ARG A 67 21.78 -0.03 11.25
C ARG A 67 21.52 0.83 12.49
N VAL A 68 21.00 2.05 12.29
CA VAL A 68 20.67 2.98 13.38
C VAL A 68 19.59 2.40 14.29
N PHE A 69 18.54 1.83 13.71
CA PHE A 69 17.45 1.21 14.45
C PHE A 69 17.94 0.04 15.30
N LYS A 70 18.72 -0.89 14.71
CA LYS A 70 19.31 -2.03 15.44
C LYS A 70 20.23 -1.56 16.56
N ALA A 71 21.04 -0.53 16.36
CA ALA A 71 21.89 0.02 17.42
C ALA A 71 21.04 0.58 18.58
N LYS A 72 19.99 1.35 18.29
CA LYS A 72 19.09 1.89 19.32
C LYS A 72 18.32 0.80 20.07
N VAL A 73 17.80 -0.19 19.35
CA VAL A 73 17.08 -1.33 19.93
C VAL A 73 18.04 -2.22 20.72
N ALA A 74 19.23 -2.55 20.21
CA ALA A 74 20.21 -3.37 20.94
C ALA A 74 20.67 -2.69 22.25
N VAL A 75 20.79 -1.36 22.26
CA VAL A 75 21.05 -0.59 23.49
C VAL A 75 19.85 -0.65 24.45
N ALA A 76 18.62 -0.52 23.93
CA ALA A 76 17.40 -0.61 24.74
C ALA A 76 17.12 -2.03 25.27
N PHE A 77 17.58 -3.06 24.55
CA PHE A 77 17.44 -4.48 24.87
C PHE A 77 18.79 -5.10 25.25
N CYS A 78 19.60 -4.42 26.04
CA CYS A 78 20.74 -5.06 26.70
C CYS A 78 20.22 -5.99 27.80
N PRO A 79 20.30 -7.33 27.65
CA PRO A 79 19.75 -8.26 28.65
C PRO A 79 20.60 -8.32 29.93
N SER A 80 21.79 -7.73 29.94
CA SER A 80 22.71 -7.82 31.08
C SER A 80 22.30 -6.98 32.29
N VAL A 81 21.39 -6.00 32.13
CA VAL A 81 20.91 -5.17 33.25
C VAL A 81 19.84 -5.92 34.08
N TYR A 82 19.16 -6.91 33.51
CA TYR A 82 18.09 -7.66 34.20
C TYR A 82 18.59 -8.87 35.01
N LEU A 83 19.87 -9.26 34.89
CA LEU A 83 20.41 -10.41 35.62
C LEU A 83 21.07 -10.05 36.95
N LEU A 84 21.45 -8.79 37.19
CA LEU A 84 22.07 -8.41 38.47
C LEU A 84 21.05 -8.21 39.61
N HIS A 85 19.77 -7.97 39.31
CA HIS A 85 18.73 -7.79 40.32
C HIS A 85 18.09 -9.10 40.81
N ARG A 86 18.48 -10.27 40.26
CA ARG A 86 17.89 -11.59 40.61
C ARG A 86 18.89 -12.58 41.23
N ILE A 87 20.08 -12.15 41.61
CA ILE A 87 21.07 -12.98 42.33
C ILE A 87 21.27 -12.50 43.78
N GLY A 88 20.58 -11.43 44.20
CA GLY A 88 20.63 -10.91 45.58
C GLY A 88 19.66 -11.57 46.58
N ASP A 89 18.55 -12.15 46.12
CA ASP A 89 17.42 -12.55 46.98
C ASP A 89 17.33 -14.06 47.28
N ILE A 90 18.42 -14.82 47.11
CA ILE A 90 18.48 -16.24 47.51
C ILE A 90 19.61 -16.43 48.53
N LYS A 91 19.43 -15.84 49.71
CA LYS A 91 20.02 -16.31 50.97
C LYS A 91 19.01 -16.07 52.09
N THR A 92 18.10 -17.02 52.27
CA THR A 92 17.30 -17.17 53.49
C THR A 92 17.74 -18.44 54.21
N HIS A 93 18.06 -18.26 55.50
CA HIS A 93 18.02 -19.22 56.61
C HIS A 93 18.84 -20.52 56.54
#